data_AF-A0A8S3AAQ0-F1
#
_entry.id   AF-A0A8S3AAQ0-F1
#
_cell.length_a   1.000
_cell.length_b   1.000
_cell.length_c   1.000
_cell.angle_alpha   90.00
_cell.angle_beta   90.00
_cell.angle_gamma   90.00
#
_symmetry.space_group_name_H-M   'P 1'
#
loop_
_entity.id
_entity.type
_entity.pdbx_description
1 polymer ?
#
loop_
_entity_poly.entity_id
_entity_poly.type
_entity_poly.pdbx_seq_one_letter_code
_entity_poly.pdbx_strand_id
1 'polypeptide(L)'
;MCPKPLKFLPTLEPDAKKSIIKTLRFLTYYHGATLMSCSEKQESVVHLKSMMNHFLFDTELPNKQPQIDYQKPLYVKSGSETPDQIGPPPIPEYDLGDLRENTPIAVWRAAFSKRFPQEAEKRDPSLTQDYGRDPQYADAAIDAMREQKMAELQRYLTMKNRSHS
;
A
#
# COMPACT_ATOMS: atom_id res chain seq x y z
N MET A 1 -18.23 -19.82 8.95
CA MET A 1 -16.99 -20.19 8.24
C MET A 1 -15.85 -19.41 8.86
N CYS A 2 -14.90 -20.06 9.53
CA CYS A 2 -13.70 -19.37 10.02
C CYS A 2 -12.91 -18.82 8.82
N PRO A 3 -12.44 -17.55 8.85
CA PRO A 3 -11.51 -17.08 7.85
C PRO A 3 -10.29 -18.00 7.89
N LYS A 4 -9.85 -18.46 6.71
CA LYS A 4 -8.61 -19.23 6.60
C LYS A 4 -7.51 -18.36 7.21
N PRO A 5 -6.66 -18.90 8.10
CA PRO A 5 -5.57 -18.11 8.66
C PRO A 5 -4.71 -17.60 7.50
N LEU A 6 -4.47 -16.28 7.47
CA LEU A 6 -3.50 -15.68 6.57
C LEU A 6 -2.19 -16.46 6.73
N LYS A 7 -1.75 -17.10 5.65
CA LYS A 7 -0.48 -17.82 5.65
C LYS A 7 0.62 -16.79 5.92
N PHE A 8 1.18 -16.82 7.12
CA PHE A 8 2.27 -15.93 7.48
C PHE A 8 3.45 -16.16 6.53
N LEU A 9 4.17 -15.10 6.17
CA LEU A 9 5.35 -15.14 5.29
C LEU A 9 6.30 -16.33 5.54
N PRO A 10 6.60 -16.76 6.78
CA PRO A 10 7.49 -17.89 7.05
C PRO A 10 7.02 -19.22 6.44
N THR A 11 5.71 -19.42 6.28
CA THR A 11 5.10 -20.65 5.76
C THR A 11 5.00 -20.72 4.23
N LEU A 12 5.41 -19.64 3.54
CA LEU A 12 5.38 -19.59 2.08
C LEU A 12 6.59 -20.31 1.48
N GLU A 13 6.38 -20.87 0.30
CA GLU A 13 7.46 -21.43 -0.53
C GLU A 13 8.50 -20.36 -0.86
N PRO A 14 9.80 -20.73 -1.00
CA PRO A 14 10.88 -19.78 -1.28
C PRO A 14 10.60 -18.85 -2.46
N ASP A 15 10.03 -19.36 -3.55
CA ASP A 15 9.74 -18.56 -4.74
C ASP A 15 8.63 -17.54 -4.52
N ALA A 16 7.64 -17.88 -3.67
CA ALA A 16 6.62 -16.93 -3.26
C ALA A 16 7.22 -15.82 -2.39
N LYS A 17 8.12 -16.16 -1.45
CA LYS A 17 8.84 -15.17 -0.63
C LYS A 17 9.68 -14.23 -1.49
N LYS A 18 10.45 -14.78 -2.44
CA LYS A 18 11.24 -13.97 -3.39
C LYS A 18 10.36 -13.01 -4.20
N SER A 19 9.22 -13.48 -4.70
CA SER A 19 8.27 -12.65 -5.46
C SER A 19 7.70 -11.49 -4.62
N ILE A 20 7.31 -11.76 -3.37
CA ILE A 20 6.83 -10.73 -2.43
C ILE A 20 7.90 -9.69 -2.18
N ILE A 21 9.12 -10.11 -1.86
CA ILE A 21 10.21 -9.21 -1.51
C ILE A 21 10.63 -8.37 -2.70
N LYS A 22 10.70 -8.96 -3.89
CA LYS A 22 10.98 -8.23 -5.12
C LYS A 22 9.91 -7.15 -5.38
N THR A 23 8.64 -7.46 -5.14
CA THR A 23 7.53 -6.50 -5.28
C THR A 23 7.61 -5.39 -4.24
N LEU A 24 7.90 -5.72 -2.98
CA LEU A 24 8.09 -4.72 -1.91
C LEU A 24 9.26 -3.78 -2.20
N ARG A 25 10.38 -4.31 -2.73
CA ARG A 25 11.53 -3.51 -3.17
C ARG A 25 11.14 -2.52 -4.27
N PHE A 26 10.40 -2.98 -5.28
CA PHE A 26 9.86 -2.10 -6.31
C PHE A 26 8.98 -0.99 -5.74
N LEU A 27 8.03 -1.32 -4.85
CA LEU A 27 7.15 -0.32 -4.23
C LEU A 27 7.93 0.71 -3.40
N THR A 28 8.96 0.23 -2.69
CA THR A 28 9.84 1.08 -1.88
C THR A 28 10.57 2.08 -2.75
N TYR A 29 11.17 1.61 -3.85
CA TYR A 29 11.81 2.48 -4.84
C TYR A 29 10.81 3.45 -5.48
N TYR A 30 9.66 2.96 -5.95
CA TYR A 30 8.66 3.75 -6.66
C TYR A 30 8.11 4.91 -5.81
N HIS A 31 7.97 4.71 -4.51
CA HIS A 31 7.47 5.73 -3.58
C HIS A 31 8.57 6.52 -2.87
N GLY A 32 9.85 6.23 -3.11
CA GLY A 32 10.95 6.83 -2.36
C GLY A 32 10.91 6.52 -0.86
N ALA A 33 10.37 5.36 -0.49
CA ALA A 33 10.19 4.95 0.90
C ALA A 33 11.41 4.17 1.43
N THR A 34 11.36 3.83 2.72
CA THR A 34 12.30 2.90 3.37
C THR A 34 11.52 1.68 3.86
N LEU A 35 12.03 0.48 3.57
CA LEU A 35 11.43 -0.80 3.96
C LEU A 35 12.26 -1.45 5.06
N MET A 36 11.61 -1.95 6.11
CA MET A 36 12.27 -2.74 7.13
C MET A 36 11.36 -3.83 7.70
N SER A 37 11.95 -4.97 8.07
CA SER A 37 11.25 -5.99 8.86
C SER A 37 11.22 -5.60 10.34
N CYS A 38 10.07 -5.82 10.97
CA CYS A 38 9.85 -5.61 12.40
C CYS A 38 9.42 -6.93 13.07
N SER A 39 9.89 -7.16 14.29
CA SER A 39 9.55 -8.29 15.14
C SER A 39 9.61 -7.87 16.60
N GLU A 40 8.64 -8.30 17.42
CA GLU A 40 8.58 -8.01 18.86
C GLU A 40 9.80 -8.55 19.62
N LYS A 41 10.45 -9.60 19.10
CA LYS A 41 11.54 -10.31 19.79
C LYS A 41 12.95 -9.84 19.40
N GLN A 42 13.10 -8.75 18.67
CA GLN A 42 14.40 -8.35 18.08
C GLN A 42 14.70 -6.85 18.23
N GLU A 43 15.98 -6.49 18.03
CA GLU A 43 16.50 -5.13 17.87
C GLU A 43 15.74 -4.28 16.83
N SER A 44 14.90 -4.88 15.99
CA SER A 44 14.10 -4.19 14.97
C SER A 44 13.23 -3.05 15.51
N VAL A 45 12.72 -3.16 16.75
CA VAL A 45 11.94 -2.09 17.39
C VAL A 45 12.82 -0.87 17.69
N VAL A 46 14.07 -1.09 18.10
CA VAL A 46 15.04 -0.01 18.33
C VAL A 46 15.38 0.70 17.02
N HIS A 47 15.62 -0.07 15.96
CA HIS A 47 15.87 0.46 14.61
C HIS A 47 14.67 1.27 14.08
N LEU A 48 13.44 0.79 14.31
CA LEU A 48 12.23 1.51 13.91
C LEU A 48 12.12 2.85 14.64
N LYS A 49 12.35 2.86 15.96
CA LYS A 49 12.37 4.11 16.75
C LYS A 49 13.43 5.08 16.26
N SER A 50 14.65 4.60 16.00
CA SER A 50 15.73 5.43 15.45
C SER A 50 15.36 6.00 14.08
N MET A 51 14.73 5.21 13.21
CA MET A 51 14.28 5.66 11.90
C MET A 51 13.16 6.71 12.00
N MET A 52 12.20 6.52 12.91
CA MET A 52 11.15 7.51 13.17
C MET A 52 11.75 8.81 13.73
N ASN A 53 12.74 8.72 14.62
CA ASN A 53 13.45 9.89 15.12
C ASN A 53 14.18 10.64 14.01
N HIS A 54 14.78 9.95 13.05
CA HIS A 54 15.35 10.62 11.88
C HIS A 54 14.28 11.38 11.10
N PHE A 55 13.13 10.77 10.80
CA PHE A 55 12.07 11.45 10.06
C PHE A 55 11.46 12.64 10.82
N LEU A 56 11.41 12.60 12.15
CA LEU A 56 10.79 13.64 12.97
C LEU A 56 11.75 14.75 13.40
N PHE A 57 13.02 14.42 13.61
CA PHE A 57 14.00 15.29 14.26
C PHE A 57 15.33 15.39 13.49
N ASP A 58 15.42 14.80 12.30
CA ASP A 58 16.61 14.79 11.44
C ASP A 58 17.88 14.25 12.13
N THR A 59 17.70 13.29 13.05
CA THR A 59 18.82 12.59 13.69
C THR A 59 19.55 11.69 12.70
N GLU A 60 20.80 11.32 12.96
CA GLU A 60 21.54 10.42 12.07
C GLU A 60 20.78 9.12 11.75
N LEU A 61 20.73 8.76 10.47
CA LEU A 61 20.18 7.49 10.03
C LEU A 61 21.09 6.34 10.48
N PRO A 62 20.51 5.19 10.90
CA PRO A 62 21.28 3.98 11.09
C PRO A 62 22.12 3.66 9.85
N ASN A 63 23.44 3.62 9.99
CA ASN A 63 24.36 3.22 8.92
C ASN A 63 24.31 1.69 8.76
N LYS A 64 23.21 1.21 8.19
CA LYS A 64 22.97 -0.20 7.94
C LYS A 64 23.00 -0.45 6.44
N GLN A 65 23.74 -1.47 6.03
CA GLN A 65 23.75 -1.90 4.63
C GLN A 65 22.40 -2.53 4.27
N PRO A 66 21.91 -2.36 3.02
CA PRO A 66 20.70 -3.02 2.56
C PRO A 66 20.77 -4.55 2.77
N GLN A 67 19.69 -5.12 3.26
CA GLN A 67 19.51 -6.56 3.44
C GLN A 67 18.26 -6.98 2.65
N ILE A 68 18.48 -7.67 1.54
CA ILE A 68 17.43 -8.06 0.58
C ILE A 68 17.20 -9.58 0.52
N ASP A 69 18.01 -10.35 1.25
CA ASP A 69 17.87 -11.80 1.36
C ASP A 69 16.55 -12.17 2.04
N TYR A 70 15.75 -13.01 1.38
CA TYR A 70 14.44 -13.42 1.86
C TYR A 70 14.47 -14.28 3.13
N GLN A 71 15.63 -14.81 3.49
CA GLN A 71 15.82 -15.59 4.71
C GLN A 71 16.17 -14.71 5.91
N LYS A 72 16.50 -13.44 5.68
CA LYS A 72 16.95 -12.48 6.70
C LYS A 72 15.94 -11.35 6.87
N PRO A 73 15.95 -10.64 8.02
CA PRO A 73 15.15 -9.43 8.18
C PRO A 73 15.50 -8.40 7.10
N LEU A 74 14.49 -7.93 6.38
CA LEU A 74 14.67 -6.99 5.28
C LEU A 74 15.04 -5.61 5.79
N TYR A 75 15.90 -4.94 5.03
CA TYR A 75 16.20 -3.53 5.20
C TYR A 75 16.57 -2.92 3.85
N VAL A 76 15.84 -1.91 3.43
CA VAL A 76 16.10 -1.15 2.21
C VAL A 76 15.91 0.32 2.52
N LYS A 77 16.98 1.10 2.40
CA LYS A 77 16.94 2.55 2.62
C LYS A 77 16.43 3.26 1.37
N SER A 78 15.66 4.33 1.55
CA SER A 78 15.28 5.20 0.42
C SER A 78 16.51 5.66 -0.36
N GLY A 79 16.44 5.54 -1.69
CA GLY A 79 17.53 5.90 -2.60
C GLY A 79 18.71 4.93 -2.64
N SER A 80 18.71 3.82 -1.89
CA SER A 80 19.81 2.84 -1.93
C SER A 80 19.71 1.82 -3.07
N GLU A 81 18.57 1.73 -3.75
CA GLU A 81 18.32 0.76 -4.82
C GLU A 81 18.12 1.44 -6.17
N THR A 82 18.57 0.78 -7.23
CA THR A 82 18.28 1.14 -8.62
C THR A 82 17.30 0.15 -9.26
N PRO A 83 16.59 0.54 -10.34
CA PRO A 83 15.75 -0.38 -11.10
C PRO A 83 16.48 -1.64 -11.57
N ASP A 84 17.76 -1.52 -11.97
CA ASP A 84 18.57 -2.65 -12.44
C ASP A 84 18.85 -3.66 -11.32
N GLN A 85 19.04 -3.19 -10.08
CA GLN A 85 19.25 -4.04 -8.90
C GLN A 85 17.96 -4.76 -8.46
N ILE A 86 16.79 -4.18 -8.75
CA ILE A 86 15.49 -4.80 -8.48
C ILE A 86 15.17 -5.82 -9.57
N GLY A 87 15.44 -5.46 -10.83
CA GLY A 87 15.15 -6.24 -12.03
C GLY A 87 13.68 -6.16 -12.45
N PRO A 88 13.30 -6.86 -13.54
CA PRO A 88 11.95 -6.80 -14.09
C PRO A 88 10.92 -7.47 -13.17
N PRO A 89 9.63 -7.11 -13.29
CA PRO A 89 8.55 -7.80 -12.57
C PRO A 89 8.55 -9.31 -12.88
N PRO A 90 8.18 -10.18 -11.93
CA PRO A 90 8.22 -11.63 -12.09
C PRO A 90 7.02 -12.14 -12.93
N ILE A 91 6.91 -11.67 -14.18
CA ILE A 91 5.94 -12.14 -15.17
C ILE A 91 6.63 -12.60 -16.45
N PRO A 92 6.07 -13.62 -17.12
CA PRO A 92 6.44 -13.95 -18.48
C PRO A 92 6.20 -12.77 -19.43
N GLU A 93 7.13 -12.58 -20.38
CA GLU A 93 7.09 -11.45 -21.34
C GLU A 93 5.82 -11.40 -22.19
N TYR A 94 5.20 -12.55 -22.46
CA TYR A 94 3.96 -12.62 -23.25
C TYR A 94 2.75 -12.01 -22.52
N ASP A 95 2.75 -12.00 -21.17
CA ASP A 95 1.64 -11.45 -20.37
C ASP A 95 1.69 -9.91 -20.27
N LEU A 96 2.81 -9.29 -20.65
CA LEU A 96 2.98 -7.83 -20.63
C LEU A 96 2.13 -7.13 -21.70
N GLY A 97 1.91 -7.79 -22.84
CA GLY A 97 1.20 -7.21 -24.00
C GLY A 97 -0.30 -7.01 -23.77
N ASP A 98 -0.90 -7.74 -22.84
CA ASP A 98 -2.34 -7.70 -22.55
C ASP A 98 -2.73 -6.62 -21.53
N LEU A 99 -1.76 -5.89 -20.99
CA LEU A 99 -2.01 -4.85 -20.01
C LEU A 99 -2.56 -3.58 -20.67
N ARG A 100 -3.79 -3.20 -20.29
CA ARG A 100 -4.43 -1.95 -20.75
C ARG A 100 -3.69 -0.70 -20.30
N GLU A 101 -2.96 -0.77 -19.19
CA GLU A 101 -2.19 0.33 -18.61
C GLU A 101 -0.70 -0.04 -18.55
N ASN A 102 0.15 0.73 -19.23
CA ASN A 102 1.60 0.50 -19.31
C ASN A 102 2.41 1.27 -18.25
N THR A 103 1.79 1.61 -17.12
CA THR A 103 2.54 2.23 -16.01
C THR A 103 3.32 1.16 -15.25
N PRO A 104 4.53 1.45 -14.73
CA PRO A 104 5.30 0.48 -13.97
C PRO A 104 4.50 -0.14 -12.83
N ILE A 105 3.74 0.67 -12.09
CA ILE A 105 2.92 0.20 -10.98
C ILE A 105 1.79 -0.75 -11.43
N ALA A 106 1.17 -0.51 -12.58
CA ALA A 106 0.14 -1.39 -13.12
C ALA A 106 0.73 -2.76 -13.51
N VAL A 107 1.92 -2.76 -14.13
CA VAL A 107 2.62 -3.99 -14.51
C VAL A 107 2.98 -4.82 -13.28
N TRP A 108 3.58 -4.20 -12.26
CA TRP A 108 3.94 -4.89 -11.01
C TRP A 108 2.71 -5.37 -10.24
N ARG A 109 1.62 -4.60 -10.25
CA ARG A 109 0.34 -5.02 -9.66
C ARG A 109 -0.20 -6.27 -10.36
N ALA A 110 -0.27 -6.28 -11.69
CA ALA A 110 -0.75 -7.42 -12.47
C ALA A 110 0.10 -8.67 -12.21
N ALA A 111 1.43 -8.52 -12.19
CA ALA A 111 2.37 -9.59 -11.86
C ALA A 111 2.11 -10.20 -10.49
N PHE A 112 1.95 -9.35 -9.47
CA PHE A 112 1.68 -9.80 -8.12
C PHE A 112 0.31 -10.49 -8.01
N SER A 113 -0.74 -9.89 -8.57
CA SER A 113 -2.11 -10.42 -8.51
C SER A 113 -2.28 -11.74 -9.27
N LYS A 114 -1.50 -11.99 -10.32
CA LYS A 114 -1.49 -13.28 -11.02
C LYS A 114 -0.94 -14.40 -10.12
N ARG A 115 0.09 -14.13 -9.32
CA ARG A 115 0.72 -15.12 -8.43
C ARG A 115 -0.02 -15.30 -7.11
N PHE A 116 -0.59 -14.22 -6.59
CA PHE A 116 -1.31 -14.16 -5.33
C PHE A 116 -2.75 -13.73 -5.63
N PRO A 117 -3.71 -14.68 -5.66
CA PRO A 117 -5.11 -14.37 -5.87
C PRO A 117 -5.55 -13.30 -4.87
N GLN A 118 -6.02 -12.17 -5.40
CA GLN A 118 -6.59 -11.14 -4.55
C GLN A 118 -7.88 -11.72 -3.99
N GLU A 119 -8.00 -11.77 -2.67
CA GLU A 119 -9.33 -11.93 -2.10
C GLU A 119 -10.09 -10.71 -2.59
N ALA A 120 -11.12 -10.91 -3.42
CA ALA A 120 -12.08 -9.87 -3.71
C ALA A 120 -12.44 -9.31 -2.34
N GLU A 121 -12.16 -8.02 -2.12
CA GLU A 121 -12.46 -7.38 -0.85
C GLU A 121 -13.89 -7.78 -0.54
N LYS A 122 -14.08 -8.70 0.41
CA LYS A 122 -15.33 -8.79 1.13
C LYS A 122 -15.30 -7.52 1.95
N ARG A 123 -15.51 -6.38 1.29
CA ARG A 123 -15.87 -5.14 1.95
C ARG A 123 -17.06 -5.57 2.75
N ASP A 124 -16.87 -5.62 4.06
CA ASP A 124 -17.99 -5.75 4.94
C ASP A 124 -18.98 -4.66 4.48
N PRO A 125 -20.20 -5.04 4.05
CA PRO A 125 -21.18 -4.06 3.60
C PRO A 125 -21.33 -2.93 4.63
N SER A 126 -21.13 -3.22 5.93
CA SER A 126 -21.13 -2.24 7.02
C SER A 126 -20.10 -1.11 6.86
N LEU A 127 -18.95 -1.36 6.22
CA LEU A 127 -17.91 -0.36 5.96
C LEU A 127 -18.21 0.50 4.73
N THR A 128 -19.17 0.08 3.90
CA THR A 128 -19.66 0.82 2.72
C THR A 128 -21.08 1.33 2.89
N GLN A 129 -21.74 0.98 3.99
CA GLN A 129 -23.11 1.34 4.27
C GLN A 129 -23.17 2.80 4.72
N ASP A 130 -23.82 3.61 3.90
CA ASP A 130 -24.11 5.00 4.24
C ASP A 130 -25.29 5.04 5.22
N TYR A 131 -24.99 4.93 6.52
CA TYR A 131 -25.97 5.10 7.59
C TYR A 131 -26.68 6.45 7.54
N GLY A 132 -26.11 7.45 6.86
CA GLY A 132 -26.76 8.74 6.66
C GLY A 132 -27.98 8.66 5.74
N ARG A 133 -28.05 7.66 4.86
CA ARG A 133 -29.17 7.47 3.90
C ARG A 133 -30.11 6.34 4.29
N ASP A 134 -29.91 5.74 5.44
CA ASP A 134 -30.73 4.64 5.93
C ASP A 134 -32.07 5.19 6.46
N PRO A 135 -33.23 4.77 5.90
CA PRO A 135 -34.54 5.25 6.33
C PRO A 135 -34.83 5.01 7.82
N GLN A 136 -34.17 4.04 8.45
CA GLN A 136 -34.33 3.76 9.88
C GLN A 136 -33.83 4.92 10.76
N TYR A 137 -32.88 5.72 10.26
CA TYR A 137 -32.27 6.85 10.98
C TYR A 137 -32.65 8.21 10.38
N ALA A 138 -33.72 8.26 9.57
CA ALA A 138 -34.18 9.50 8.95
C ALA A 138 -34.64 10.51 10.02
N ASP A 139 -34.12 11.73 9.94
CA ASP A 139 -34.49 12.84 10.81
C ASP A 139 -34.57 14.10 9.96
N ALA A 140 -35.77 14.66 9.84
CA ALA A 140 -36.05 15.78 8.94
C ALA A 140 -35.16 17.00 9.20
N ALA A 141 -34.76 17.26 10.45
CA ALA A 141 -33.91 18.41 10.77
C ALA A 141 -32.45 18.14 10.38
N ILE A 142 -31.95 16.93 10.66
CA ILE A 142 -30.58 16.53 10.29
C ILE A 142 -30.43 16.42 8.76
N ASP A 143 -31.43 15.87 8.08
CA ASP A 143 -31.43 15.69 6.63
C ASP A 143 -31.47 17.04 5.89
N ALA A 144 -32.29 17.99 6.36
CA ALA A 144 -32.31 19.34 5.81
C ALA A 144 -30.96 20.07 5.97
N MET A 145 -30.32 19.97 7.15
CA MET A 145 -28.99 20.55 7.38
C MET A 145 -27.92 19.92 6.49
N ARG A 146 -27.99 18.60 6.29
CA ARG A 146 -27.06 17.87 5.41
C ARG A 146 -27.21 18.32 3.97
N GLU A 147 -28.44 18.43 3.47
CA GLU A 147 -28.72 18.89 2.11
C GLU A 147 -28.21 20.31 1.89
N GLN A 148 -28.44 21.22 2.84
CA GLN A 148 -27.91 22.59 2.79
C GLN A 148 -26.37 22.61 2.70
N LYS A 149 -25.68 21.88 3.57
CA LYS A 149 -24.21 21.76 3.56
C LYS A 149 -23.68 21.18 2.25
N MET A 150 -24.37 20.19 1.69
CA MET A 150 -23.98 19.53 0.45
C MET A 150 -24.12 20.46 -0.76
N ALA A 151 -25.21 21.23 -0.82
CA ALA A 151 -25.41 22.26 -1.83
C ALA A 151 -24.35 23.38 -1.75
N GLU A 152 -23.97 23.79 -0.53
CA GLU A 152 -22.90 24.76 -0.31
C GLU A 152 -21.53 24.24 -0.81
N LEU A 153 -21.20 22.98 -0.47
CA LEU A 153 -19.97 22.34 -0.93
C LEU A 153 -19.89 22.24 -2.46
N GLN A 154 -20.99 21.86 -3.11
CA GLN A 154 -21.03 21.78 -4.59
C GLN A 154 -20.80 23.15 -5.25
N ARG A 155 -21.38 24.22 -4.68
CA ARG A 155 -21.13 25.58 -5.17
C ARG A 155 -19.65 25.94 -5.04
N TYR A 156 -19.03 25.64 -3.90
CA TYR A 156 -17.60 25.91 -3.69
C TYR A 156 -16.71 25.16 -4.69
N LEU A 157 -16.96 23.86 -4.90
CA LEU A 157 -16.20 23.06 -5.87
C LEU A 157 -16.34 23.61 -7.30
N THR A 158 -17.54 24.01 -7.69
CA THR A 158 -17.80 24.60 -9.01
C THR A 158 -17.06 25.92 -9.18
N MET A 159 -17.05 26.78 -8.16
CA MET A 159 -16.30 28.05 -8.18
C MET A 159 -14.79 27.80 -8.24
N LYS A 160 -14.27 26.86 -7.44
CA LYS A 160 -12.86 26.51 -7.42
C LYS A 160 -12.38 25.93 -8.77
N ASN A 161 -13.19 25.08 -9.39
CA ASN A 161 -12.84 24.52 -10.70
C ASN A 161 -12.86 25.58 -11.82
N ARG A 162 -13.74 26.59 -11.69
CA ARG A 162 -13.77 27.74 -12.62
C ARG A 162 -12.62 28.73 -12.43
N SER A 163 -12.04 28.82 -11.23
CA SER A 163 -10.90 29.72 -10.96
C SER A 163 -9.53 29.14 -11.35
N HIS A 164 -9.49 27.87 -11.81
CA HIS A 164 -8.28 27.18 -12.26
C HIS A 164 -8.28 26.92 -13.79
N SER A 165 -9.24 27.47 -14.54
CA SER A 165 -9.22 27.60 -16.01
C SER A 165 -9.03 29.06 -16.39
#